data_AF-A0A164ELP1-F1
#
_entry.id   AF-A0A164ELP1-F1
#
_cell.length_a   1.000
_cell.length_b   1.000
_cell.length_c   1.000
_cell.angle_alpha   90.00
_cell.angle_beta   90.00
_cell.angle_gamma   90.00
#
_symmetry.space_group_name_H-M   'P 1'
#
loop_
_entity.id
_entity.type
_entity.pdbx_description
1 polymer ?
#
loop_
_entity_poly.entity_id
_entity_poly.type
_entity_poly.pdbx_seq_one_letter_code
_entity_poly.pdbx_strand_id
1 'polypeptide(L)'
;NAIDRFLLTETYEARAGVKVPISDEEVRANKILNETTKFVGDRYESGLLWKNEEPNLPDNSQSTLARFLKLERRLIADENLGKRYSAAINEYISLGHARKLSAEEVNQSSS
;
A
#
# COMPACT_ATOMS: atom_id res chain seq x y z
N ASN A 1 -10.84 16.98 22.87
CA ASN A 1 -9.46 16.44 22.83
C ASN A 1 -8.61 17.36 21.91
N ALA A 2 -7.28 17.44 22.08
CA ALA A 2 -6.41 18.18 21.16
C ALA A 2 -6.46 17.63 19.73
N ILE A 3 -6.71 16.32 19.58
CA ILE A 3 -6.90 15.64 18.31
C ILE A 3 -8.13 16.19 17.56
N ASP A 4 -9.26 16.35 18.25
CA ASP A 4 -10.49 16.89 17.65
C ASP A 4 -10.25 18.31 17.09
N ARG A 5 -9.46 19.14 17.78
CA ARG A 5 -9.13 20.49 17.32
C ARG A 5 -8.24 20.48 16.09
N PHE A 6 -7.27 19.58 16.02
CA PHE A 6 -6.37 19.45 14.88
C PHE A 6 -7.14 19.03 13.62
N LEU A 7 -7.96 17.97 13.72
CA LEU A 7 -8.78 17.48 12.60
C LEU A 7 -9.81 18.51 12.09
N LEU A 8 -10.40 19.28 13.00
CA LEU A 8 -11.33 20.36 12.66
C LEU A 8 -10.65 21.56 11.99
N THR A 9 -9.34 21.73 12.22
CA THR A 9 -8.54 22.77 11.57
C THR A 9 -8.12 22.35 10.15
N GLU A 10 -7.89 21.06 9.93
CA GLU A 10 -7.42 20.52 8.63
C GLU A 10 -8.57 20.27 7.64
N THR A 11 -9.79 20.04 8.14
CA THR A 11 -11.03 19.96 7.32
C THR A 11 -11.50 21.35 6.89
N TYR A 12 -10.70 21.99 6.04
CA TYR A 12 -10.75 23.41 5.62
C TYR A 12 -12.05 23.88 4.92
N GLU A 13 -13.11 23.08 4.76
CA GLU A 13 -14.34 23.52 4.06
C GLU A 13 -15.66 23.22 4.79
N ALA A 14 -15.69 23.14 6.11
CA ALA A 14 -16.96 23.11 6.83
C ALA A 14 -17.50 24.54 7.02
N ARG A 15 -18.40 24.98 6.13
CA ARG A 15 -19.33 26.08 6.45
C ARG A 15 -19.96 25.78 7.81
N ALA A 16 -19.84 26.72 8.75
CA ALA A 16 -20.38 26.58 10.10
C ALA A 16 -21.83 26.08 10.06
N GLY A 17 -22.07 24.88 10.61
CA GLY A 17 -23.41 24.28 10.72
C GLY A 17 -23.67 23.04 9.85
N VAL A 18 -22.78 22.66 8.94
CA VAL A 18 -22.93 21.41 8.16
C VAL A 18 -22.33 20.24 8.93
N LYS A 19 -23.18 19.30 9.37
CA LYS A 19 -22.71 17.98 9.84
C LYS A 19 -22.25 17.18 8.62
N VAL A 20 -20.94 17.08 8.42
CA VAL A 20 -20.38 16.18 7.40
C VAL A 20 -20.72 14.75 7.81
N PRO A 21 -21.34 13.95 6.93
CA PRO A 21 -21.54 12.52 7.19
C PRO A 21 -20.18 11.86 7.40
N ILE A 22 -19.97 11.24 8.55
CA ILE A 22 -18.76 10.47 8.84
C ILE A 22 -18.91 9.11 8.15
N SER A 23 -17.96 8.75 7.31
CA SER A 23 -17.91 7.44 6.64
C SER A 23 -17.54 6.32 7.62
N ASP A 24 -17.92 5.08 7.30
CA ASP A 24 -17.52 3.91 8.10
C ASP A 24 -16.00 3.76 8.20
N GLU A 25 -15.28 4.21 7.16
CA GLU A 25 -13.82 4.24 7.15
C GLU A 25 -13.26 5.26 8.14
N GLU A 26 -13.83 6.46 8.21
CA GLU A 26 -13.47 7.45 9.23
C GLU A 26 -13.80 6.98 10.64
N VAL A 27 -14.91 6.28 10.85
CA VAL A 27 -15.24 5.67 12.15
C VAL A 27 -14.17 4.65 12.56
N ARG A 28 -13.76 3.76 11.63
CA ARG A 28 -12.69 2.78 11.89
C ARG A 28 -11.35 3.45 12.14
N ALA A 29 -10.97 4.42 11.32
CA ALA A 29 -9.73 5.18 11.46
C ALA A 29 -9.67 5.89 12.82
N ASN A 30 -10.76 6.54 13.24
CA ASN A 30 -10.83 7.19 14.56
C ASN A 30 -10.74 6.17 15.70
N LYS A 31 -11.34 4.99 15.55
CA LYS A 31 -11.21 3.93 16.55
C LYS A 31 -9.75 3.50 16.70
N ILE A 32 -9.07 3.18 15.60
CA ILE A 32 -7.65 2.79 15.60
C ILE A 32 -6.79 3.90 16.20
N LEU A 33 -7.00 5.15 15.78
CA LEU A 33 -6.27 6.30 16.29
C LEU A 33 -6.38 6.40 17.81
N ASN A 34 -7.60 6.31 18.36
CA ASN A 34 -7.83 6.45 19.80
C ASN A 34 -7.27 5.26 20.59
N GLU A 35 -7.37 4.04 20.06
CA GLU A 35 -6.94 2.83 20.77
C GLU A 35 -5.42 2.62 20.76
N THR A 36 -4.75 3.08 19.71
CA THR A 36 -3.33 2.75 19.47
C THR A 36 -2.38 3.92 19.71
N THR A 37 -2.90 5.16 19.82
CA THR A 37 -2.04 6.33 20.04
C THR A 37 -1.45 6.33 21.45
N LYS A 38 -0.12 6.31 21.54
CA LYS A 38 0.63 6.37 22.80
C LYS A 38 1.81 7.32 22.69
N PHE A 39 2.23 7.87 23.83
CA PHE A 39 3.43 8.69 23.92
C PHE A 39 4.64 7.81 24.27
N VAL A 40 5.68 7.87 23.45
CA VAL A 40 6.92 7.08 23.58
C VAL A 40 8.07 8.03 23.95
N GLY A 41 7.88 8.80 25.03
CA GLY A 41 8.90 9.68 25.63
C GLY A 41 9.26 10.95 24.85
N ASP A 42 9.49 10.82 23.54
CA ASP A 42 9.89 11.89 22.62
C ASP A 42 8.84 12.16 21.54
N ARG A 43 8.10 11.12 21.14
CA ARG A 43 7.11 11.19 20.05
C ARG A 43 5.81 10.47 20.40
N TYR A 44 4.75 10.79 19.67
CA TYR A 44 3.54 9.97 19.64
C TYR A 44 3.66 8.93 18.53
N GLU A 45 3.22 7.72 18.82
CA GLU A 45 3.06 6.66 17.84
C GLU A 45 1.58 6.27 17.79
N SER A 46 1.07 5.96 16.61
CA SER A 46 -0.28 5.46 16.39
C SER A 46 -0.25 4.29 15.42
N GLY A 47 -1.27 3.45 15.48
CA GLY A 47 -1.51 2.40 14.52
C GLY A 47 -1.85 2.96 13.14
N LEU A 48 -1.67 2.14 12.11
CA LEU A 48 -2.02 2.50 10.75
C LEU A 48 -3.55 2.64 10.63
N LEU A 49 -4.05 3.85 10.40
CA LEU A 49 -5.48 4.17 10.41
C LEU A 49 -6.28 3.47 9.30
N TRP A 50 -5.59 3.06 8.24
CA TRP A 50 -6.13 2.32 7.09
C TRP A 50 -5.91 0.81 7.21
N LYS A 51 -5.35 0.31 8.32
CA LYS A 51 -5.11 -1.12 8.51
C LYS A 51 -6.44 -1.80 8.80
N ASN A 52 -6.85 -2.66 7.87
CA ASN A 52 -7.85 -3.67 8.16
C ASN A 52 -7.20 -4.76 9.01
N GLU A 53 -7.82 -5.12 10.14
CA GLU A 53 -7.29 -6.16 11.04
C GLU A 53 -7.24 -7.53 10.36
N GLU A 54 -8.21 -7.80 9.49
CA GLU A 54 -8.31 -9.04 8.69
C GLU A 54 -8.53 -8.69 7.21
N PRO A 55 -7.48 -8.33 6.46
CA PRO A 55 -7.61 -8.16 5.03
C PRO A 55 -7.86 -9.53 4.39
N ASN A 56 -8.99 -9.69 3.70
CA ASN A 56 -9.22 -10.87 2.88
C ASN A 56 -8.27 -10.84 1.67
N LEU A 57 -7.18 -11.59 1.76
CA LEU A 57 -6.19 -11.78 0.70
C LEU A 57 -6.34 -13.21 0.17
N PRO A 58 -7.31 -13.48 -0.70
CA PRO A 58 -7.47 -14.80 -1.29
C PRO A 58 -6.22 -15.15 -2.11
N ASP A 59 -5.94 -16.45 -2.24
CA ASP A 59 -4.86 -16.93 -3.09
C ASP A 59 -5.02 -16.38 -4.52
N ASN A 60 -4.09 -15.50 -4.90
CA ASN A 60 -4.05 -14.85 -6.21
C ASN A 60 -2.96 -15.43 -7.11
N SER A 61 -2.37 -16.58 -6.77
CA SER A 61 -1.28 -17.19 -7.52
C SER A 61 -1.66 -17.44 -8.98
N GLN A 62 -2.84 -18.03 -9.22
CA GLN A 62 -3.32 -18.33 -10.57
C GLN A 62 -3.56 -17.07 -11.41
N SER A 63 -4.15 -16.03 -10.81
CA SER A 63 -4.45 -14.78 -11.52
C SER A 63 -3.17 -13.99 -11.81
N THR A 64 -2.22 -14.00 -10.88
CA THR A 64 -0.87 -13.42 -11.05
C THR A 64 -0.11 -14.13 -12.16
N LEU A 65 -0.12 -15.47 -12.18
CA LEU A 65 0.50 -16.26 -13.25
C LEU A 65 -0.15 -15.98 -14.62
N ALA A 66 -1.48 -15.93 -14.68
CA ALA A 66 -2.18 -15.62 -15.91
C ALA A 66 -1.84 -14.21 -16.43
N ARG A 67 -1.71 -13.22 -15.53
CA ARG A 67 -1.27 -11.86 -15.88
C ARG A 67 0.18 -11.85 -16.38
N PHE A 68 1.06 -12.62 -15.74
CA PHE A 68 2.46 -12.76 -16.15
C PHE A 68 2.58 -13.32 -17.58
N LEU A 69 1.90 -14.43 -17.89
CA LEU A 69 1.93 -15.03 -19.23
C LEU A 69 1.34 -14.11 -20.31
N LYS A 70 0.28 -13.36 -19.98
CA LYS A 70 -0.28 -12.36 -20.90
C LYS A 70 0.70 -11.22 -21.17
N LEU A 71 1.40 -10.75 -20.14
CA LEU A 71 2.42 -9.73 -20.28
C LEU A 71 3.55 -10.23 -21.18
N GLU A 72 4.07 -11.43 -20.92
CA GLU A 72 5.13 -12.05 -21.74
C GLU A 72 4.75 -12.09 -23.22
N ARG A 73 3.56 -12.60 -23.56
CA ARG A 73 3.06 -12.61 -24.95
C ARG A 73 3.01 -11.22 -25.57
N ARG A 74 2.59 -10.21 -24.81
CA ARG A 74 2.51 -8.82 -25.29
C ARG A 74 3.90 -8.24 -25.55
N LEU A 75 4.88 -8.53 -24.69
CA LEU A 75 6.26 -8.08 -24.86
C LEU A 75 6.97 -8.75 -26.04
N ILE A 76 6.64 -10.02 -26.32
CA ILE A 76 7.16 -10.75 -27.48
C ILE A 76 6.54 -10.21 -28.78
N ALA A 77 5.24 -9.90 -28.77
CA ALA A 77 4.53 -9.41 -29.94
C ALA A 77 4.96 -7.98 -30.35
N ASP A 78 5.37 -7.14 -29.40
CA ASP A 78 5.84 -5.77 -29.64
C ASP A 78 7.28 -5.61 -29.16
N GLU A 79 8.22 -5.71 -30.10
CA GLU A 79 9.67 -5.64 -29.83
C GLU A 79 10.08 -4.31 -29.18
N ASN A 80 9.47 -3.19 -29.57
CA ASN A 80 9.80 -1.88 -29.02
C ASN A 80 9.35 -1.77 -27.56
N LEU A 81 8.14 -2.27 -27.26
CA LEU A 81 7.66 -2.37 -25.88
C LEU A 81 8.57 -3.29 -25.05
N GLY A 82 8.98 -4.44 -25.60
CA GLY A 82 9.92 -5.36 -24.95
C GLY A 82 11.26 -4.70 -24.58
N LYS A 83 11.85 -3.94 -25.51
CA LYS A 83 13.11 -3.19 -25.27
C LYS A 83 12.96 -2.16 -24.16
N ARG A 84 11.91 -1.34 -24.20
CA ARG A 84 11.64 -0.31 -23.17
C ARG A 84 11.40 -0.92 -21.80
N TYR A 85 10.64 -2.01 -21.75
CA TYR A 85 10.36 -2.73 -20.51
C TYR A 85 11.63 -3.31 -19.88
N SER A 86 12.49 -3.93 -20.70
CA SER A 86 13.78 -4.46 -20.26
C SER A 86 14.70 -3.37 -19.73
N ALA A 87 14.76 -2.21 -20.41
CA ALA A 87 15.53 -1.07 -19.96
C ALA A 87 15.07 -0.57 -18.58
N ALA A 88 13.75 -0.43 -18.37
CA ALA A 88 13.19 0.00 -17.09
C ALA A 88 13.50 -0.98 -15.95
N ILE A 89 13.42 -2.29 -16.20
CA ILE A 89 13.81 -3.31 -15.19
C ILE A 89 15.29 -3.19 -14.86
N ASN A 90 16.15 -3.04 -15.86
CA ASN A 90 17.60 -2.94 -15.64
C ASN A 90 17.97 -1.66 -14.87
N GLU A 91 17.30 -0.54 -15.13
CA GLU A 91 17.43 0.69 -14.36
C GLU A 91 16.98 0.50 -12.91
N TYR A 92 15.85 -0.17 -12.69
CA TYR A 92 15.34 -0.45 -11.36
C TYR A 92 16.31 -1.32 -10.53
N ILE A 93 16.99 -2.26 -11.20
CA ILE A 93 18.05 -3.08 -10.60
C ILE A 93 19.32 -2.26 -10.35
N SER A 94 19.75 -1.43 -11.31
CA SER A 94 20.98 -0.63 -11.17
C SER A 94 20.89 0.43 -10.07
N LEU A 95 19.69 0.97 -9.83
CA LEU A 95 19.38 1.87 -8.72
C LEU A 95 19.29 1.15 -7.37
N GLY A 96 19.36 -0.18 -7.34
CA GLY A 96 19.30 -0.98 -6.12
C GLY A 96 17.88 -1.15 -5.55
N HIS A 97 16.84 -0.80 -6.30
CA HIS A 97 15.45 -1.00 -5.89
C HIS A 97 15.00 -2.47 -6.03
N ALA A 98 15.69 -3.26 -6.85
CA ALA A 98 15.47 -4.69 -6.98
C ALA A 98 16.78 -5.46 -7.18
N ARG A 99 16.76 -6.75 -6.86
CA ARG A 99 17.83 -7.71 -7.17
C ARG A 99 17.22 -9.04 -7.58
N LYS A 100 17.98 -9.84 -8.33
CA LYS A 100 17.62 -11.23 -8.58
C LYS A 100 17.81 -12.03 -7.29
N LEU A 101 16.82 -12.86 -6.95
CA LEU A 101 16.91 -13.79 -5.83
C LEU A 101 17.86 -14.94 -6.18
N SER A 102 18.57 -15.47 -5.18
CA SER A 102 19.37 -16.68 -5.30
C SER A 102 18.47 -17.92 -5.35
N ALA A 103 19.01 -19.05 -5.82
CA ALA A 103 18.23 -20.30 -5.88
C ALA A 103 17.79 -20.76 -4.48
N GLU A 104 18.63 -20.53 -3.47
CA GLU A 104 18.35 -20.84 -2.07
C GLU A 104 17.16 -20.02 -1.54
N GLU A 105 17.10 -18.72 -1.84
CA GLU A 105 16.02 -17.82 -1.40
C GLU A 105 14.67 -18.17 -2.03
N VAL A 106 14.68 -18.58 -3.30
CA VAL A 106 13.46 -19.00 -4.02
C VAL A 106 12.85 -20.24 -3.37
N ASN A 107 13.68 -21.20 -3.00
CA ASN A 107 13.24 -22.45 -2.38
C ASN A 107 12.67 -22.23 -0.96
N GLN A 108 13.19 -21.25 -0.23
CA GLN A 108 12.68 -20.90 1.11
C GLN A 108 11.35 -20.15 1.08
N SER A 109 11.09 -19.40 0.01
CA SER A 109 9.90 -18.54 -0.13
C SER A 109 8.65 -19.30 -0.62
N SER A 110 8.79 -20.56 -1.00
CA SER A 110 7.72 -21.40 -1.58
C SER A 110 7.05 -22.33 -0.56
N SER A 111 7.32 -22.14 0.74
CA SER A 111 6.75 -22.92 1.87
C SER A 111 5.68 -22.15 2.63
#